data_AF-A0A9D0KIL4-F1
#
_entry.id   AF-A0A9D0KIL4-F1
#
_cell.length_a   1.000
_cell.length_b   1.000
_cell.length_c   1.000
_cell.angle_alpha   90.00
_cell.angle_beta   90.00
_cell.angle_gamma   90.00
#
_symmetry.space_group_name_H-M   'P 1'
#
loop_
_entity.id
_entity.type
_entity.pdbx_description
1 polymer ?
#
loop_
_entity_poly.entity_id
_entity_poly.type
_entity_poly.pdbx_seq_one_letter_code
_entity_poly.pdbx_strand_id
1 'polypeptide(L)'
;MRFPLGYVIRRLVYLLGVVWFAASLNFVLPRLAARDPVLEHLTKLEASVGSRRAERIGEAIDRYKAWAGLNQPLWQQYVTYPRNMARLDFGYSFSRYRPVWKVISYALPWTVGPLGVTTLISFALGTVFGAMAAWRRSNTLLNVGLVSDGVGGYPSIYHRAGPG
;
A
#
# COMPACT_ATOMS: atom_id res chain seq x y z
N MET A 1 8.40 20.88 -14.22
CA MET A 1 8.72 20.45 -12.84
C MET A 1 10.08 19.75 -12.84
N ARG A 2 11.16 20.40 -12.41
CA ARG A 2 12.45 19.73 -12.20
C ARG A 2 12.50 19.31 -10.73
N PHE A 3 12.12 18.07 -10.43
CA PHE A 3 12.34 17.53 -9.09
C PHE A 3 13.84 17.59 -8.82
N PRO A 4 14.31 18.28 -7.75
CA PRO A 4 15.72 18.28 -7.45
C PRO A 4 16.13 16.83 -7.21
N LEU A 5 17.11 16.34 -7.98
CA LEU A 5 17.55 14.94 -7.98
C LEU A 5 17.86 14.45 -6.55
N GLY A 6 18.37 15.35 -5.69
CA GLY A 6 18.61 15.09 -4.28
C GLY A 6 17.36 14.76 -3.45
N TYR A 7 16.19 15.29 -3.78
CA TYR A 7 14.93 14.94 -3.12
C TYR A 7 14.50 13.52 -3.47
N VAL A 8 14.58 13.15 -4.75
CA VAL A 8 14.23 11.80 -5.23
C VAL A 8 15.18 10.75 -4.63
N ILE A 9 16.48 11.03 -4.64
CA ILE A 9 17.50 10.14 -4.04
C ILE A 9 17.28 10.00 -2.54
N ARG A 10 17.10 11.11 -1.80
CA ARG A 10 16.81 11.05 -0.36
C ARG A 10 15.57 10.21 -0.07
N ARG A 11 14.52 10.39 -0.86
CA ARG A 11 13.26 9.64 -0.70
C ARG A 11 13.42 8.15 -1.03
N LEU A 12 14.21 7.80 -2.05
CA LEU A 12 14.57 6.41 -2.37
C LEU A 12 15.36 5.76 -1.24
N VAL A 13 16.34 6.46 -0.67
CA VAL A 13 17.16 5.94 0.46
C VAL A 13 16.28 5.68 1.68
N TYR A 14 15.39 6.62 2.04
CA TYR A 14 14.43 6.39 3.12
C TYR A 14 13.52 5.18 2.85
N LEU A 15 13.02 5.06 1.63
CA LEU A 15 12.14 3.96 1.24
C LEU A 15 12.87 2.61 1.34
N LEU A 16 14.10 2.53 0.84
CA LEU A 16 14.95 1.34 0.97
C LEU A 16 15.25 1.01 2.43
N GLY A 17 15.56 2.01 3.26
CA GLY A 17 15.80 1.82 4.68
C GLY A 17 14.58 1.27 5.43
N VAL A 18 13.40 1.83 5.16
CA VAL A 18 12.13 1.35 5.75
C VAL A 18 11.81 -0.06 5.29
N VAL A 19 11.94 -0.36 4.00
CA VAL A 19 11.70 -1.72 3.46
C VAL A 19 12.68 -2.71 4.07
N TRP A 20 13.96 -2.35 4.17
CA TRP A 20 14.98 -3.22 4.76
C TRP A 20 14.73 -3.47 6.26
N PHE A 21 14.36 -2.43 7.01
CA PHE A 21 14.01 -2.55 8.42
C PHE A 21 12.76 -3.42 8.61
N ALA A 22 11.70 -3.17 7.83
CA ALA A 22 10.48 -3.97 7.87
C ALA A 22 10.72 -5.43 7.47
N ALA A 23 11.54 -5.68 6.44
CA ALA A 23 11.93 -7.04 6.04
C ALA A 23 12.73 -7.74 7.15
N SER A 24 13.62 -7.01 7.82
CA SER A 24 14.39 -7.53 8.96
C SER A 24 13.48 -7.87 10.14
N LEU A 25 12.52 -7.00 10.47
CA LEU A 25 11.52 -7.28 11.49
C LEU A 25 10.66 -8.51 11.12
N ASN A 26 10.16 -8.59 9.89
CA ASN A 26 9.40 -9.75 9.43
C ASN A 26 10.21 -11.05 9.45
N PHE A 27 11.54 -10.97 9.28
CA PHE A 27 12.43 -12.11 9.37
C PHE A 27 12.71 -12.54 10.82
N VAL A 28 12.90 -11.57 11.72
CA VAL A 28 13.32 -11.77 13.11
C VAL A 28 12.13 -12.08 14.03
N LEU A 29 10.98 -11.40 13.86
CA LEU A 29 9.81 -11.57 14.73
C LEU A 29 9.31 -13.02 14.81
N PRO A 30 9.14 -13.76 13.70
CA PRO A 30 8.72 -15.16 13.76
C PRO A 30 9.81 -16.10 14.30
N ARG A 31 11.09 -15.71 14.22
CA ARG A 31 12.24 -16.51 14.68
C ARG A 31 12.54 -16.33 16.17
N LEU A 32 12.19 -15.17 16.74
CA LEU A 32 12.25 -14.92 18.19
C LEU A 32 11.08 -15.57 18.94
N ALA A 33 9.92 -15.69 18.29
CA ALA A 33 8.84 -16.55 18.75
C ALA A 33 9.28 -18.01 18.57
N ALA A 34 9.85 -18.60 19.61
CA ALA A 34 10.71 -19.79 19.61
C ALA A 34 10.14 -21.15 19.10
N ARG A 35 9.18 -21.18 18.18
CA ARG A 35 8.75 -22.40 17.49
C ARG A 35 8.33 -22.03 16.09
N ASP A 36 8.85 -22.73 15.09
CA ASP A 36 8.39 -22.63 13.69
C ASP A 36 6.96 -23.20 13.63
N PRO A 37 5.93 -22.39 13.92
CA PRO A 37 4.59 -22.90 14.22
C PRO A 37 3.97 -23.46 12.94
N VAL A 38 4.48 -23.00 11.80
CA VAL A 38 4.15 -23.44 10.47
C VAL A 38 4.59 -24.89 10.29
N LEU A 39 5.84 -25.24 10.55
CA LEU A 39 6.32 -26.62 10.42
C LEU A 39 5.61 -27.58 11.40
N GLU A 40 5.33 -27.13 12.63
CA GLU A 40 4.60 -27.92 13.63
C GLU A 40 3.12 -28.09 13.25
N HIS A 41 2.45 -27.03 12.79
CA HIS A 41 1.08 -27.13 12.29
C HIS A 41 0.98 -27.98 11.03
N LEU A 42 1.95 -27.91 10.13
CA LEU A 42 1.97 -28.70 8.89
C LEU A 42 2.20 -30.18 9.18
N THR A 43 3.13 -30.52 10.07
CA THR A 43 3.40 -31.91 10.48
C THR A 43 2.25 -32.50 11.31
N LYS A 44 1.62 -31.71 12.18
CA LYS A 44 0.40 -32.11 12.90
C LYS A 44 -0.82 -32.28 11.99
N LEU A 45 -0.94 -31.45 10.95
CA LEU A 45 -2.00 -31.59 9.95
C LEU A 45 -1.76 -32.83 9.09
N GLU A 46 -0.55 -33.08 8.61
CA GLU A 46 -0.21 -34.31 7.87
C GLU A 46 -0.60 -35.58 8.64
N ALA A 47 -0.34 -35.61 9.95
CA ALA A 47 -0.73 -36.73 10.82
C ALA A 47 -2.24 -36.88 11.04
N SER A 48 -3.05 -35.87 10.72
CA SER A 48 -4.50 -35.84 10.98
C SER A 48 -5.40 -35.83 9.72
N VAL A 49 -4.84 -35.74 8.51
CA VAL A 49 -5.62 -35.81 7.26
C VAL A 49 -5.34 -37.07 6.45
N GLY A 50 -6.39 -37.62 5.83
CA GLY A 50 -6.30 -38.84 5.01
C GLY A 50 -5.26 -38.78 3.88
N SER A 51 -4.79 -39.95 3.46
CA SER A 51 -3.62 -40.21 2.59
C SER A 51 -3.44 -39.27 1.39
N ARG A 52 -4.53 -38.93 0.68
CA ARG A 52 -4.47 -38.05 -0.51
C ARG A 52 -4.17 -36.57 -0.21
N ARG A 53 -4.41 -36.12 1.02
CA ARG A 53 -4.04 -34.76 1.49
C ARG A 53 -2.66 -34.74 2.10
N ALA A 54 -2.25 -35.81 2.80
CA ALA A 54 -0.90 -35.95 3.35
C ALA A 54 0.18 -35.80 2.26
N GLU A 55 0.01 -36.44 1.11
CA GLU A 55 0.96 -36.34 -0.02
C GLU A 55 1.16 -34.89 -0.52
N ARG A 56 0.06 -34.13 -0.66
CA ARG A 56 0.12 -32.72 -1.07
C ARG A 56 0.73 -31.82 0.00
N ILE A 57 0.61 -32.20 1.28
CA ILE A 57 1.19 -31.48 2.40
C ILE A 57 2.70 -31.73 2.43
N GLY A 58 3.14 -32.98 2.27
CA GLY A 58 4.57 -33.35 2.18
C GLY A 58 5.30 -32.62 1.05
N GLU A 59 4.73 -32.62 -0.16
CA GLU A 59 5.30 -31.86 -1.29
C GLU A 59 5.42 -30.36 -1.01
N ALA A 60 4.43 -29.77 -0.32
CA ALA A 60 4.46 -28.35 0.04
C ALA A 60 5.55 -28.05 1.09
N ILE A 61 5.76 -28.96 2.06
CA ILE A 61 6.81 -28.85 3.08
C ILE A 61 8.20 -28.93 2.43
N ASP A 62 8.44 -29.87 1.53
CA ASP A 62 9.75 -30.04 0.90
C ASP A 62 10.09 -28.88 -0.04
N ARG A 63 9.10 -28.41 -0.80
CA ARG A 63 9.23 -27.19 -1.61
C ARG A 63 9.48 -25.96 -0.75
N TYR A 64 8.84 -25.86 0.42
CA TYR A 64 9.11 -24.77 1.36
C TYR A 64 10.53 -24.83 1.91
N LYS A 65 11.00 -26.00 2.37
CA LYS A 65 12.38 -26.18 2.86
C LYS A 65 13.41 -25.78 1.80
N ALA A 66 13.17 -26.14 0.54
CA ALA A 66 14.00 -25.76 -0.59
C ALA A 66 13.96 -24.24 -0.88
N TRP A 67 12.77 -23.63 -0.89
CA TRP A 67 12.59 -22.19 -1.16
C TRP A 67 13.14 -21.30 -0.03
N ALA A 68 12.90 -21.70 1.22
CA ALA A 68 13.39 -20.99 2.41
C ALA A 68 14.89 -21.20 2.64
N GLY A 69 15.53 -22.11 1.89
CA GLY A 69 16.95 -22.41 2.03
C GLY A 69 17.29 -22.90 3.43
N LEU A 70 16.43 -23.71 4.06
CA LEU A 70 16.62 -24.18 5.44
C LEU A 70 17.95 -24.96 5.63
N ASN A 71 18.51 -25.46 4.53
CA ASN A 71 19.82 -26.13 4.50
C ASN A 71 21.02 -25.18 4.44
N GLN A 72 20.80 -23.86 4.37
CA GLN A 72 21.83 -22.84 4.24
C GLN A 72 22.05 -22.10 5.57
N PRO A 73 23.26 -21.57 5.82
CA PRO A 73 23.54 -20.74 7.00
C PRO A 73 22.60 -19.53 7.08
N LEU A 74 22.26 -19.12 8.30
CA LEU A 74 21.24 -18.09 8.61
C LEU A 74 21.39 -16.80 7.80
N TRP A 75 22.61 -16.39 7.48
CA TRP A 75 22.86 -15.19 6.67
C TRP A 75 22.36 -15.35 5.22
N GLN A 76 22.52 -16.54 4.63
CA GLN A 76 22.05 -16.82 3.27
C GLN A 76 20.53 -16.91 3.23
N GLN A 77 19.89 -17.45 4.28
CA GLN A 77 18.43 -17.42 4.41
C GLN A 77 17.90 -15.98 4.46
N TYR A 78 18.60 -15.10 5.20
CA TYR A 78 18.26 -13.69 5.30
C TYR A 78 18.37 -12.94 3.96
N VAL A 79 19.34 -13.28 3.12
CA VAL A 79 19.50 -12.63 1.80
C VAL A 79 18.60 -13.25 0.74
N THR A 80 18.32 -14.54 0.83
CA THR A 80 17.47 -15.26 -0.12
C THR A 80 16.00 -14.82 0.00
N TYR A 81 15.52 -14.56 1.22
CA TYR A 81 14.15 -14.09 1.46
C TYR A 81 13.77 -12.78 0.72
N PRO A 82 14.47 -11.64 0.91
CA PRO A 82 14.19 -10.40 0.20
C PRO A 82 14.53 -10.51 -1.29
N ARG A 83 15.50 -11.35 -1.68
CA ARG A 83 15.81 -11.60 -3.10
C ARG A 83 14.66 -12.29 -3.82
N ASN A 84 14.05 -13.30 -3.20
CA ASN A 84 12.89 -14.00 -3.76
C ASN A 84 11.66 -13.07 -3.79
N MET A 85 11.47 -12.28 -2.74
CA MET A 85 10.39 -11.29 -2.67
C MET A 85 10.54 -10.20 -3.74
N ALA A 86 11.77 -9.73 -4.01
CA ALA A 86 12.05 -8.78 -5.08
C ALA A 86 11.83 -9.36 -6.48
N ARG A 87 11.90 -10.68 -6.64
CA ARG A 87 11.56 -11.41 -7.87
C ARG A 87 10.07 -11.74 -7.98
N LEU A 88 9.24 -11.24 -7.05
CA LEU A 88 7.83 -11.58 -6.91
C LEU A 88 7.59 -13.08 -6.70
N ASP A 89 8.61 -13.81 -6.24
CA ASP A 89 8.50 -15.22 -5.86
C ASP A 89 8.17 -15.30 -4.38
N PHE A 90 6.87 -15.31 -4.11
CA PHE A 90 6.30 -15.43 -2.77
C PHE A 90 6.23 -16.89 -2.26
N GLY A 91 6.65 -17.88 -3.07
CA GLY A 91 6.64 -19.28 -2.68
C GLY A 91 5.23 -19.89 -2.52
N TYR A 92 5.07 -20.76 -1.51
CA TYR A 92 3.85 -21.51 -1.23
C TYR A 92 3.13 -20.98 0.00
N SER A 93 1.80 -20.95 -0.06
CA SER A 93 0.95 -20.59 1.07
C SER A 93 0.81 -21.77 2.02
N PHE A 94 1.22 -21.60 3.28
CA PHE A 94 1.10 -22.62 4.34
C PHE A 94 -0.35 -22.94 4.70
N SER A 95 -1.25 -21.96 4.58
CA SER A 95 -2.68 -22.15 4.91
C SER A 95 -3.44 -22.88 3.80
N ARG A 96 -3.05 -22.67 2.53
CA ARG A 96 -3.80 -23.17 1.37
C ARG A 96 -3.06 -24.23 0.54
N TYR A 97 -1.82 -24.58 0.88
CA TYR A 97 -1.00 -25.60 0.21
C TYR A 97 -0.89 -25.40 -1.31
N ARG A 98 -0.86 -24.13 -1.73
CA ARG A 98 -0.85 -23.72 -3.15
C ARG A 98 0.19 -22.62 -3.34
N PRO A 99 0.73 -22.45 -4.57
CA PRO A 99 1.55 -21.29 -4.91
C PRO A 99 0.81 -20.01 -4.52
N VAL A 100 1.49 -19.09 -3.84
CA VAL A 100 0.89 -17.84 -3.36
C VAL A 100 0.28 -17.06 -4.54
N TRP A 101 0.91 -17.10 -5.72
CA TRP A 101 0.37 -16.49 -6.93
C TRP A 101 -1.01 -17.03 -7.34
N LYS A 102 -1.28 -18.32 -7.14
CA LYS A 102 -2.61 -18.91 -7.38
C LYS A 102 -3.64 -18.43 -6.37
N VAL A 103 -3.22 -18.18 -5.13
CA VAL A 103 -4.10 -17.63 -4.09
C VAL A 103 -4.41 -16.15 -4.40
N ILE A 104 -3.40 -15.37 -4.78
CA ILE A 104 -3.54 -13.96 -5.15
C ILE A 104 -4.45 -13.82 -6.37
N SER A 105 -4.19 -14.55 -7.45
CA SER A 105 -5.00 -14.49 -8.68
C SER A 105 -6.45 -14.91 -8.45
N TYR A 106 -6.71 -15.84 -7.52
CA TYR A 106 -8.06 -16.20 -7.14
C TYR A 106 -8.76 -15.09 -6.32
N ALA A 107 -8.04 -14.41 -5.44
CA ALA A 107 -8.60 -13.36 -4.59
C ALA A 107 -8.74 -12.01 -5.31
N LEU A 108 -7.88 -11.73 -6.29
CA LEU A 108 -7.80 -10.46 -7.02
C LEU A 108 -9.16 -9.97 -7.56
N PRO A 109 -9.95 -10.78 -8.30
CA PRO A 109 -11.23 -10.33 -8.84
C PRO A 109 -12.23 -9.90 -7.76
N TRP A 110 -12.23 -10.59 -6.62
CA TRP A 110 -13.14 -10.34 -5.51
C TRP A 110 -12.81 -9.05 -4.74
N THR A 111 -11.60 -8.51 -4.88
CA THR A 111 -11.19 -7.25 -4.26
C THR A 111 -11.24 -6.09 -5.25
N VAL A 112 -10.72 -6.29 -6.47
CA VAL A 112 -10.66 -5.23 -7.49
C VAL A 112 -12.04 -4.88 -8.02
N GLY A 113 -12.96 -5.86 -8.15
CA GLY A 113 -14.33 -5.62 -8.60
C GLY A 113 -15.05 -4.59 -7.71
N PRO A 114 -15.22 -4.86 -6.40
CA PRO A 114 -15.83 -3.90 -5.49
C PRO A 114 -15.10 -2.58 -5.39
N LEU A 115 -13.76 -2.58 -5.28
CA LEU A 115 -12.97 -1.36 -5.20
C LEU A 115 -13.13 -0.47 -6.44
N GLY A 116 -13.15 -1.06 -7.64
CA GLY A 116 -13.33 -0.33 -8.88
C GLY A 116 -14.71 0.32 -8.94
N VAL A 117 -15.76 -0.44 -8.61
CA VAL A 117 -17.14 0.05 -8.60
C VAL A 117 -17.33 1.17 -7.57
N THR A 118 -16.85 0.98 -6.33
CA THR A 118 -16.98 1.99 -5.28
C THR A 118 -16.20 3.25 -5.63
N THR A 119 -14.99 3.13 -6.17
CA THR A 119 -14.19 4.28 -6.59
C THR A 119 -14.89 5.06 -7.69
N LEU A 120 -15.47 4.37 -8.68
CA LEU A 120 -16.16 5.04 -9.78
C LEU A 120 -17.41 5.79 -9.31
N ILE A 121 -18.19 5.17 -8.42
CA ILE A 121 -19.38 5.78 -7.82
C ILE A 121 -18.97 6.97 -6.95
N SER A 122 -18.00 6.80 -6.05
CA SER A 122 -17.51 7.87 -5.18
C SER A 122 -16.91 9.03 -5.96
N PHE A 123 -16.21 8.75 -7.06
CA PHE A 123 -15.69 9.79 -7.96
C PHE A 123 -16.83 10.55 -8.62
N ALA A 124 -17.79 9.86 -9.24
CA ALA A 124 -18.93 10.51 -9.89
C ALA A 124 -19.75 11.37 -8.92
N LEU A 125 -20.12 10.80 -7.77
CA LEU A 125 -20.86 11.51 -6.73
C LEU A 125 -20.03 12.66 -6.14
N GLY A 126 -18.77 12.42 -5.82
CA GLY A 126 -17.86 13.43 -5.28
C GLY A 126 -17.66 14.61 -6.22
N THR A 127 -17.56 14.35 -7.54
CA THR A 127 -17.48 15.41 -8.55
C THR A 127 -18.78 16.19 -8.65
N VAL A 128 -19.94 15.54 -8.66
CA VAL A 128 -21.25 16.23 -8.73
C VAL A 128 -21.49 17.08 -7.48
N PHE A 129 -21.30 16.50 -6.29
CA PHE A 129 -21.45 17.25 -5.03
C PHE A 129 -20.40 18.37 -4.90
N GLY A 130 -19.17 18.14 -5.33
CA GLY A 130 -18.13 19.15 -5.39
C GLY A 130 -18.49 20.31 -6.30
N ALA A 131 -19.02 20.03 -7.49
CA ALA A 131 -19.48 21.05 -8.45
C ALA A 131 -20.68 21.85 -7.89
N MET A 132 -21.67 21.18 -7.29
CA MET A 132 -22.81 21.85 -6.65
C MET A 132 -22.38 22.75 -5.48
N ALA A 133 -21.44 22.28 -4.66
CA ALA A 133 -20.89 23.08 -3.56
C ALA A 133 -20.10 24.30 -4.07
N ALA A 134 -19.33 24.14 -5.16
CA ALA A 134 -18.61 25.23 -5.81
C ALA A 134 -19.56 26.29 -6.38
N TRP A 135 -20.66 25.89 -7.02
CA TRP A 135 -21.67 26.82 -7.53
C TRP A 135 -22.40 27.58 -6.43
N ARG A 136 -22.77 26.94 -5.33
CA ARG A 136 -23.35 27.66 -4.17
C ARG A 136 -22.35 28.64 -3.55
N ARG A 137 -21.08 28.28 -3.47
CA ARG A 137 -20.02 29.14 -2.91
C ARG A 137 -19.65 30.30 -3.85
N SER A 138 -19.80 30.15 -5.17
CA SER A 138 -19.67 31.24 -6.14
C SER A 138 -20.65 32.37 -5.83
N ASN A 139 -21.93 32.06 -5.59
CA ASN A 139 -22.92 33.07 -5.19
C ASN A 139 -22.56 33.76 -3.87
N THR A 140 -21.97 33.05 -2.89
CA THR A 140 -21.59 33.65 -1.61
C THR A 140 -20.30 34.46 -1.70
N LEU A 141 -19.29 34.03 -2.45
CA LEU A 141 -18.03 34.76 -2.64
C LEU A 141 -18.23 36.02 -3.49
N LEU A 142 -19.06 35.95 -4.55
CA LEU A 142 -19.46 37.12 -5.33
C LEU A 142 -20.28 38.11 -4.48
N ASN A 143 -21.25 37.62 -3.68
CA ASN A 143 -22.04 38.50 -2.82
C ASN A 143 -21.23 39.07 -1.65
N VAL A 144 -20.29 38.33 -1.05
CA VAL A 144 -19.43 38.86 0.03
C VAL A 144 -18.38 39.83 -0.52
N GLY A 145 -17.84 39.60 -1.72
CA GLY A 145 -16.95 40.55 -2.40
C GLY A 145 -17.66 41.85 -2.76
N LEU A 146 -18.88 41.77 -3.32
CA LEU A 146 -19.69 42.95 -3.65
C LEU A 146 -20.22 43.70 -2.42
N VAL A 147 -20.53 42.99 -1.33
CA VAL A 147 -20.93 43.63 -0.05
C VAL A 147 -19.72 44.24 0.68
N SER A 148 -18.53 43.66 0.53
CA SER A 148 -17.27 44.22 1.05
C SER A 148 -16.87 45.52 0.33
N ASP A 149 -17.07 45.59 -0.98
CA ASP A 149 -16.78 46.80 -1.78
C ASP A 149 -17.87 47.89 -1.62
N GLY A 150 -18.98 47.61 -0.93
CA GLY A 150 -20.08 48.57 -0.68
C GLY A 150 -20.05 49.29 0.66
N VAL A 151 -19.15 48.94 1.60
CA VAL A 151 -19.16 49.48 2.98
C VAL A 151 -17.83 50.19 3.36
N GLY A 152 -16.79 50.09 2.54
CA GLY A 152 -15.53 50.81 2.76
C GLY A 152 -15.49 52.10 1.96
N GLY A 153 -15.73 53.24 2.62
CA GLY A 153 -15.64 54.57 2.01
C GLY A 153 -14.34 54.76 1.22
N TYR A 154 -14.45 55.41 0.07
CA TYR A 154 -13.31 55.91 -0.69
C TYR A 154 -12.83 57.23 -0.04
N PRO A 155 -11.67 57.30 0.60
CA PRO A 155 -10.96 58.55 0.72
C PRO A 155 -9.95 58.68 -0.43
N SER A 156 -9.73 59.93 -0.84
CA SER A 156 -8.48 60.41 -1.45
C SER A 156 -8.39 60.20 -2.98
N ILE A 157 -7.99 61.13 -3.86
CA ILE A 157 -7.41 62.47 -3.81
C ILE A 157 -7.67 63.11 -5.19
N TYR A 158 -8.37 64.25 -5.25
CA TYR A 158 -8.17 65.23 -6.32
C TYR A 158 -7.73 66.53 -5.66
N HIS A 159 -6.42 66.63 -5.41
CA HIS A 159 -5.82 67.90 -5.06
C HIS A 159 -4.87 68.30 -6.19
N ARG A 160 -5.11 69.52 -6.70
CA ARG A 160 -4.17 70.42 -7.40
C ARG A 160 -4.29 70.50 -8.93
N ALA A 161 -5.13 71.44 -9.37
CA ALA A 161 -4.75 72.41 -10.39
C ALA A 161 -5.07 73.80 -9.81
N GLY A 162 -4.04 74.64 -9.66
CA GLY A 162 -4.13 75.97 -9.04
C GLY A 162 -4.79 77.01 -9.94
N PRO A 163 -5.15 78.18 -9.40
CA PRO A 163 -5.72 79.27 -10.17
C PRO A 163 -4.62 79.97 -10.98
N GLY A 164 -4.86 80.11 -12.28
CA GLY A 164 -4.13 80.97 -13.20
C GLY A 164 -5.14 81.68 -14.10
#